data_AF-A0A965XJ70-F1
#
_entry.id   AF-A0A965XJ70-F1
#
_cell.length_a   1.000
_cell.length_b   1.000
_cell.length_c   1.000
_cell.angle_alpha   90.00
_cell.angle_beta   90.00
_cell.angle_gamma   90.00
#
_symmetry.space_group_name_H-M   'P 1'
#
loop_
_entity.id
_entity.type
_entity.pdbx_description
1 polymer ?
#
loop_
_entity_poly.entity_id
_entity_poly.type
_entity_poly.pdbx_seq_one_letter_code
_entity_poly.pdbx_strand_id
1 'polypeptide(L)'
;MKKINWRIFNLALWIEIFLSYLLPFKVIDDFEYKIGFPIPFISIYDSVIGINPFTSMSVNPFGFLLDGFIISFIIMFIVKSYYKIKHNTAK
;
A
#
# COMPACT_ATOMS: atom_id res chain seq x y z
N MET A 1 19.84 -15.75 -9.36
CA MET A 1 18.71 -14.87 -9.00
C MET A 1 18.33 -14.08 -10.25
N LYS A 2 17.12 -14.26 -10.81
CA LYS A 2 16.70 -13.48 -12.00
C LYS A 2 16.59 -12.01 -11.59
N LYS A 3 17.18 -11.10 -12.39
CA LYS A 3 17.15 -9.65 -12.15
C LYS A 3 15.70 -9.22 -11.90
N ILE A 4 15.43 -8.68 -10.71
CA ILE A 4 14.14 -8.06 -10.40
C ILE A 4 13.87 -7.00 -11.48
N ASN A 5 12.71 -7.10 -12.12
CA ASN A 5 12.32 -6.14 -13.14
C ASN A 5 11.87 -4.85 -12.43
N TRP A 6 12.78 -3.89 -12.36
CA TRP A 6 12.56 -2.59 -11.71
C TRP A 6 11.32 -1.85 -12.20
N ARG A 7 10.89 -2.04 -13.46
CA ARG A 7 9.64 -1.45 -13.95
C ARG A 7 8.41 -2.00 -13.23
N ILE A 8 8.38 -3.31 -12.98
CA ILE A 8 7.24 -3.95 -12.31
C ILE A 8 7.19 -3.51 -10.85
N PHE A 9 8.35 -3.45 -10.19
CA PHE A 9 8.46 -2.98 -8.82
C PHE A 9 8.00 -1.52 -8.67
N ASN A 10 8.46 -0.64 -9.55
CA ASN A 10 8.10 0.78 -9.52
C ASN A 10 6.60 0.98 -9.82
N LEU A 11 6.06 0.25 -10.81
CA LEU A 11 4.64 0.30 -11.14
C LEU A 11 3.76 -0.20 -9.99
N ALA A 12 4.19 -1.24 -9.27
CA ALA A 12 3.48 -1.73 -8.10
C ALA A 12 3.51 -0.74 -6.93
N LEU A 13 4.63 -0.03 -6.70
CA LEU A 13 4.69 1.06 -5.72
C LEU A 13 3.74 2.20 -6.07
N TRP A 14 3.69 2.61 -7.33
CA TRP A 14 2.76 3.66 -7.79
C TRP A 14 1.30 3.23 -7.66
N ILE A 15 1.00 1.97 -7.99
CA ILE A 15 -0.34 1.39 -7.81
C ILE A 15 -0.71 1.35 -6.33
N GLU A 16 0.21 1.02 -5.43
CA GLU A 16 -0.06 1.07 -4.00
C GLU A 16 -0.38 2.49 -3.53
N ILE A 17 0.43 3.48 -3.93
CA ILE A 17 0.18 4.88 -3.57
C ILE A 17 -1.19 5.31 -4.09
N PHE A 18 -1.52 4.97 -5.33
CA PHE A 18 -2.82 5.26 -5.94
C PHE A 18 -3.97 4.54 -5.25
N LEU A 19 -3.78 3.25 -4.90
CA LEU A 19 -4.74 2.45 -4.16
C LEU A 19 -4.93 2.99 -2.75
N SER A 20 -3.88 3.39 -2.04
CA SER A 20 -4.00 3.99 -0.71
C SER A 20 -4.85 5.27 -0.72
N TYR A 21 -4.92 5.96 -1.86
CA TYR A 21 -5.76 7.13 -2.08
C TYR A 21 -7.22 6.78 -2.45
N LEU A 22 -7.48 5.57 -2.94
CA LEU A 22 -8.79 5.09 -3.43
C LEU A 22 -9.46 4.03 -2.54
N LEU A 23 -8.67 3.24 -1.80
CA LEU A 23 -9.09 2.12 -0.94
C LEU A 23 -9.44 2.62 0.46
N PRO A 24 -10.22 1.82 1.22
CA PRO A 24 -11.32 2.33 2.01
C PRO A 24 -10.83 3.09 3.23
N PHE A 25 -11.40 4.28 3.40
CA PHE A 25 -11.34 5.06 4.61
C PHE A 25 -11.98 4.24 5.72
N LYS A 26 -11.20 3.90 6.75
CA LYS A 26 -11.79 3.36 7.97
C LYS A 26 -12.13 4.55 8.86
N VAL A 27 -13.41 4.92 8.86
CA VAL A 27 -13.97 5.89 9.82
C VAL A 27 -14.02 5.17 11.16
N ILE A 28 -13.22 5.65 12.11
CA ILE A 28 -13.20 5.08 13.47
C ILE A 28 -14.18 5.85 14.35
N ASP A 29 -14.31 7.16 14.12
CA ASP A 29 -15.28 8.07 14.73
C ASP A 29 -15.55 9.25 13.77
N ASP A 30 -16.58 10.06 14.04
CA ASP A 30 -16.97 11.25 13.24
C ASP A 30 -15.82 12.27 13.01
N PHE A 31 -14.71 12.14 13.74
CA PHE A 31 -13.56 13.05 13.73
C PHE A 31 -12.21 12.35 13.47
N GLU A 32 -12.15 11.03 13.23
CA GLU A 32 -10.89 10.32 12.94
C GLU A 32 -11.01 9.41 11.71
N TYR A 33 -10.18 9.69 10.70
CA TYR A 33 -10.09 8.94 9.45
C TYR A 33 -8.73 8.28 9.34
N LYS A 34 -8.71 6.96 9.17
CA LYS A 34 -7.47 6.23 8.86
C LYS A 34 -7.42 5.81 7.41
N ILE A 35 -6.27 6.07 6.79
CA ILE A 35 -5.98 5.83 5.39
C ILE A 35 -4.74 4.93 5.30
N GLY A 36 -4.79 3.96 4.39
CA GLY A 36 -3.71 3.02 4.14
C GLY A 36 -4.19 1.58 4.10
N PHE A 37 -3.50 0.78 3.30
CA PHE A 37 -3.73 -0.64 3.14
C PHE A 37 -2.37 -1.34 2.97
N PRO A 38 -2.20 -2.58 3.48
CA PRO A 38 -3.08 -3.31 4.39
C PRO A 38 -3.12 -2.76 5.82
N ILE A 39 -2.10 -1.99 6.25
CA ILE A 39 -2.06 -1.34 7.55
C ILE A 39 -2.35 0.16 7.35
N PRO A 40 -3.23 0.78 8.15
CA PRO A 40 -3.41 2.22 8.06
C PRO A 40 -2.17 2.95 8.56
N PHE A 41 -1.55 3.77 7.72
CA PHE A 41 -0.32 4.51 8.02
C PHE A 41 -0.51 6.03 8.02
N ILE A 42 -1.68 6.51 7.59
CA ILE A 42 -2.08 7.92 7.67
C ILE A 42 -3.30 7.99 8.58
N SER A 43 -3.27 8.88 9.57
CA SER A 43 -4.43 9.26 10.36
C SER A 43 -4.72 10.74 10.14
N ILE A 44 -5.98 11.09 9.96
CA ILE A 44 -6.46 12.47 9.86
C ILE A 44 -7.41 12.70 11.03
N TYR A 45 -7.07 13.66 11.89
CA TYR A 45 -7.88 14.10 13.03
C TYR A 45 -8.71 15.33 12.64
N ASP A 46 -9.90 15.50 13.22
CA ASP A 46 -10.80 16.64 13.03
C ASP A 46 -11.09 17.02 11.56
N SER A 47 -11.98 16.25 10.92
CA SER A 47 -12.51 16.54 9.58
C SER A 47 -13.54 17.68 9.55
N VAL A 48 -13.42 18.67 10.42
CA VAL A 48 -14.34 19.82 10.43
C VAL A 48 -14.02 20.70 9.22
N ILE A 49 -15.06 21.08 8.47
CA ILE A 49 -14.95 21.95 7.29
C ILE A 49 -14.27 23.26 7.72
N GLY A 50 -13.12 23.58 7.12
CA GLY A 50 -12.38 24.82 7.36
C GLY A 50 -11.04 24.66 8.10
N ILE A 51 -10.71 23.47 8.60
CA ILE A 51 -9.40 23.17 9.18
C ILE A 51 -8.46 22.67 8.08
N ASN A 52 -7.18 23.09 8.12
CA ASN A 52 -6.18 22.66 7.16
C ASN A 52 -5.90 21.15 7.32
N PRO A 53 -6.17 20.31 6.29
CA PRO A 53 -5.96 18.87 6.39
C PRO A 53 -4.50 18.49 6.70
N PHE A 54 -3.54 19.31 6.27
CA PHE A 54 -2.11 19.05 6.50
C PHE A 54 -1.69 19.21 7.96
N THR A 55 -2.39 20.04 8.75
CA THR A 55 -2.06 20.24 10.18
C THR A 55 -2.64 19.16 11.06
N SER A 56 -3.66 18.44 10.58
CA SER A 56 -4.33 17.37 11.33
C SER A 56 -3.97 15.97 10.83
N MET A 57 -2.98 15.87 9.94
CA MET A 57 -2.50 14.61 9.40
C MET A 57 -1.31 14.11 10.22
N SER A 58 -1.40 12.89 10.73
CA SER A 58 -0.26 12.16 11.28
C SER A 58 0.09 11.00 10.35
N VAL A 59 1.38 10.86 10.08
CA VAL A 59 1.92 9.75 9.30
C VAL A 59 2.66 8.83 10.26
N ASN A 60 2.38 7.54 10.18
CA ASN A 60 3.11 6.48 10.85
C ASN A 60 4.14 5.87 9.88
N PRO A 61 5.42 6.27 9.95
CA PRO A 61 6.44 5.82 9.00
C PRO A 61 6.67 4.31 9.08
N PHE A 62 6.48 3.72 10.27
CA PHE A 62 6.63 2.27 10.46
C PHE A 62 5.53 1.50 9.75
N GLY A 63 4.29 1.98 9.78
CA GLY A 63 3.18 1.40 9.03
C GLY A 63 3.46 1.40 7.54
N PHE A 64 3.90 2.56 7.01
CA PHE A 64 4.26 2.71 5.60
C PHE A 64 5.39 1.77 5.16
N LEU A 65 6.45 1.64 5.98
CA LEU A 65 7.56 0.72 5.69
C LEU A 65 7.11 -0.75 5.71
N LEU A 66 6.26 -1.13 6.66
CA LEU A 66 5.71 -2.48 6.75
C LEU A 66 4.83 -2.80 5.55
N ASP A 67 3.98 -1.88 5.12
CA ASP A 67 3.15 -2.07 3.92
C ASP A 67 4.04 -2.28 2.69
N GLY A 68 5.04 -1.41 2.48
CA GLY A 68 6.02 -1.57 1.41
C GLY A 68 6.70 -2.94 1.44
N PHE A 69 7.04 -3.46 2.63
CA PHE A 69 7.59 -4.79 2.80
C PHE A 69 6.58 -5.90 2.44
N ILE A 70 5.34 -5.82 2.95
CA ILE A 70 4.28 -6.80 2.69
C ILE A 70 3.98 -6.89 1.20
N ILE A 71 3.81 -5.75 0.54
CA ILE A 71 3.53 -5.68 -0.91
C ILE A 71 4.68 -6.29 -1.71
N SER A 72 5.92 -5.95 -1.35
CA SER A 72 7.11 -6.52 -2.01
C SER A 72 7.14 -8.04 -1.89
N PHE A 73 6.75 -8.58 -0.74
CA PHE A 73 6.70 -10.01 -0.48
C PHE A 73 5.58 -10.70 -1.28
N ILE A 74 4.39 -10.09 -1.33
CA ILE A 74 3.26 -10.57 -2.13
C ILE A 74 3.65 -10.62 -3.62
N ILE A 75 4.23 -9.55 -4.16
CA ILE A 75 4.69 -9.51 -5.57
C ILE A 75 5.73 -10.60 -5.82
N MET A 76 6.71 -10.75 -4.95
CA MET A 76 7.73 -11.78 -5.07
C MET A 76 7.09 -13.18 -5.10
N PHE A 77 6.10 -13.44 -4.26
CA PHE A 77 5.38 -14.70 -4.20
C PHE A 77 4.55 -14.95 -5.46
N ILE A 78 3.80 -13.96 -5.94
CA ILE A 78 3.02 -14.03 -7.18
C ILE A 78 3.93 -14.33 -8.37
N VAL A 79 5.03 -13.58 -8.52
CA VAL A 79 6.00 -13.76 -9.61
C VAL A 79 6.61 -15.15 -9.57
N LYS A 80 7.02 -15.62 -8.38
CA LYS A 80 7.60 -16.96 -8.20
C LYS A 80 6.60 -18.05 -8.57
N SER A 81 5.35 -17.92 -8.13
CA SER A 81 4.27 -18.86 -8.44
C SER A 81 3.93 -18.85 -9.93
N TYR A 82 3.85 -17.68 -10.56
CA TYR A 82 3.61 -17.54 -12.00
C TYR A 82 4.69 -18.25 -12.82
N TYR A 83 5.98 -18.03 -12.50
CA TYR A 83 7.06 -18.72 -13.20
C TYR A 83 7.05 -20.23 -12.95
N LYS A 84 6.68 -20.68 -11.74
CA LYS A 84 6.57 -22.11 -11.41
C LYS A 84 5.45 -22.78 -12.22
N ILE A 85 4.28 -22.15 -12.33
CA ILE A 85 3.15 -22.65 -13.12
C ILE A 85 3.52 -22.67 -14.61
N LYS A 86 4.04 -21.56 -15.14
CA LYS A 86 4.46 -21.48 -16.55
C LYS A 86 5.51 -22.53 -16.93
N HIS A 87 6.44 -22.83 -16.02
CA HIS A 87 7.43 -23.89 -16.23
C HIS A 87 6.81 -25.29 -16.22
N ASN A 88 5.80 -25.54 -15.39
CA ASN A 88 5.08 -26.83 -15.37
C ASN A 88 4.14 -27.02 -16.56
N THR A 89 3.58 -25.96 -17.14
CA THR A 89 2.73 -26.04 -18.33
C THR A 89 3.53 -26.18 -19.64
N ALA A 90 4.83 -25.85 -19.63
CA ALA A 90 5.73 -25.97 -20.78
C ALA A 90 6.48 -27.31 -20.84
N LYS A 91 6.18 -28.24 -19.93
CA LYS A 91 6.71 -29.61 -19.89
C LYS A 91 5.58 -30.57 -20.23
#